data_AF-A0A2P2IME1-F1
#
_entry.id   AF-A0A2P2IME1-F1
#
_cell.length_a   1.000
_cell.length_b   1.000
_cell.length_c   1.000
_cell.angle_alpha   90.00
_cell.angle_beta   90.00
_cell.angle_gamma   90.00
#
_symmetry.space_group_name_H-M   'P 1'
#
loop_
_entity.id
_entity.type
_entity.pdbx_description
1 polymer ?
#
loop_
_entity_poly.entity_id
_entity_poly.type
_entity_poly.pdbx_seq_one_letter_code
_entity_poly.pdbx_strand_id
1 'polypeptide(L)'
;MVSQGLLFVWPDENGWERAQATKPPRLPDDFDRPEFSTVTIQRDLFYGYDTLMENVSDPSHIDFAHHKVTGRRDRAMPLPFKLESRGPWGFAGSNDGNPRISAKFVAPCYYMNKVEIDAKLPVLGDQKWKIWICSFNIPMAPGKTRSIVCSARNFFQFTMPGPAWWQVVPRWHEHWTSNKVYDGDMIVLQGQEKIFLSKLKEGSADVNKQYSKITFTPTQADRFVLAFRNWLRRHGNSQPEWYGFGDQQLLPSTVLSKRQMLDRFEQHTLKCSSCKGAHTGFQKLRKFLIGAAVAFCATAGIPSEVQFRAVLAGLALLSACLAYVLHQLEQNFVFVDYVHAEID
;
A
#
# COMPACT_ATOMS: atom_id res chain seq x y z
N MET A 1 17.89 0.44 16.14
CA MET A 1 18.74 1.11 15.12
C MET A 1 17.87 2.02 14.26
N VAL A 2 18.36 3.15 13.76
CA VAL A 2 17.59 4.07 12.89
C VAL A 2 18.31 4.23 11.54
N SER A 3 17.56 4.20 10.44
CA SER A 3 18.08 4.38 9.08
C SER A 3 17.00 4.98 8.17
N GLN A 4 17.33 6.08 7.47
CA GLN A 4 16.44 6.78 6.51
C GLN A 4 14.99 6.99 7.02
N GLY A 5 14.86 7.46 8.27
CA GLY A 5 13.56 7.74 8.89
C GLY A 5 12.78 6.51 9.39
N LEU A 6 13.38 5.31 9.32
CA LEU A 6 12.81 4.05 9.81
C LEU A 6 13.53 3.57 11.07
N LEU A 7 12.75 3.06 12.02
CA LEU A 7 13.24 2.41 13.24
C LEU A 7 13.25 0.90 13.03
N PHE A 8 14.43 0.29 13.23
CA PHE A 8 14.65 -1.15 13.16
C PHE A 8 14.87 -1.72 14.55
N VAL A 9 14.14 -2.79 14.85
CA VAL A 9 14.21 -3.55 16.09
C VAL A 9 14.68 -4.96 15.76
N TRP A 10 15.59 -5.48 16.58
CA TRP A 10 16.04 -6.86 16.49
C TRP A 10 15.13 -7.72 17.37
N PRO A 11 14.34 -8.65 16.81
CA PRO A 11 13.30 -9.36 17.55
C PRO A 11 13.84 -10.62 18.25
N ASP A 12 14.87 -10.46 19.08
CA ASP A 12 15.50 -11.54 19.85
C ASP A 12 15.97 -10.97 21.19
N GLU A 13 15.45 -11.53 22.29
CA GLU A 13 15.75 -11.12 23.67
C GLU A 13 17.24 -11.25 24.01
N ASN A 14 17.93 -12.20 23.38
CA ASN A 14 19.36 -12.46 23.56
C ASN A 14 20.19 -11.89 22.39
N GLY A 15 19.56 -11.09 21.53
CA GLY A 15 20.15 -10.62 20.27
C GLY A 15 20.97 -9.33 20.36
N TRP A 16 21.29 -8.83 21.56
CA TRP A 16 21.89 -7.50 21.74
C TRP A 16 23.21 -7.30 20.98
N GLU A 17 24.16 -8.23 21.12
CA GLU A 17 25.45 -8.17 20.41
C GLU A 17 25.26 -8.23 18.89
N ARG A 18 24.39 -9.11 18.41
CA ARG A 18 24.05 -9.24 16.98
C ARG A 18 23.41 -7.96 16.46
N ALA A 19 22.51 -7.35 17.24
CA ALA A 19 21.87 -6.10 16.90
C ALA A 19 22.87 -4.94 16.80
N GLN A 20 23.86 -4.88 17.71
CA GLN A 20 24.92 -3.88 17.66
C GLN A 20 25.87 -4.07 16.47
N ALA A 21 26.19 -5.31 16.12
CA ALA A 21 27.06 -5.64 14.99
C ALA A 21 26.36 -5.51 13.62
N THR A 22 25.02 -5.54 13.58
CA THR A 22 24.25 -5.50 12.34
C THR A 22 24.01 -4.07 11.88
N LYS A 23 24.23 -3.81 10.59
CA LYS A 23 23.81 -2.56 9.97
C LYS A 23 22.32 -2.65 9.63
N PRO A 24 21.50 -1.63 9.99
CA PRO A 24 20.10 -1.63 9.59
C PRO A 24 20.00 -1.62 8.05
N PRO A 25 18.97 -2.27 7.48
CA PRO A 25 18.67 -2.14 6.06
C PRO A 25 18.59 -0.67 5.64
N ARG A 26 19.03 -0.40 4.42
CA ARG A 26 18.93 0.92 3.78
C ARG A 26 18.05 0.79 2.55
N LEU A 27 17.29 1.85 2.30
CA LEU A 27 16.67 2.09 1.01
C LEU A 27 17.77 2.31 -0.05
N PRO A 28 17.49 2.06 -1.33
CA PRO A 28 18.41 2.38 -2.43
C PRO A 28 18.87 3.85 -2.38
N ASP A 29 20.11 4.11 -2.81
CA ASP A 29 20.69 5.47 -2.81
C ASP A 29 19.85 6.47 -3.63
N ASP A 30 19.06 5.99 -4.59
CA ASP A 30 18.11 6.81 -5.36
C ASP A 30 17.09 7.56 -4.47
N PHE A 31 16.80 7.10 -3.25
CA PHE A 31 15.92 7.80 -2.31
C PHE A 31 16.51 9.09 -1.74
N ASP A 32 17.84 9.22 -1.74
CA ASP A 32 18.55 10.39 -1.21
C ASP A 32 18.88 11.42 -2.33
N ARG A 33 18.52 11.10 -3.59
CA ARG A 33 18.84 11.91 -4.77
C ARG A 33 17.77 12.98 -5.06
N PRO A 34 18.13 14.24 -5.37
CA PRO A 34 17.19 15.34 -5.54
C PRO A 34 16.25 15.17 -6.75
N GLU A 35 16.64 14.40 -7.76
CA GLU A 35 15.80 14.07 -8.90
C GLU A 35 14.71 13.03 -8.59
N PHE A 36 14.66 12.47 -7.37
CA PHE A 36 13.60 11.57 -6.93
C PHE A 36 12.64 12.26 -5.96
N SER A 37 11.35 12.10 -6.21
CA SER A 37 10.33 12.38 -5.21
C SER A 37 10.00 11.11 -4.44
N THR A 38 9.96 11.20 -3.11
CA THR A 38 9.75 10.05 -2.22
C THR A 38 8.47 10.18 -1.41
N VAL A 39 7.79 9.07 -1.20
CA VAL A 39 6.64 8.98 -0.28
C VAL A 39 6.71 7.68 0.52
N THR A 40 6.39 7.77 1.80
CA THR A 40 6.30 6.60 2.68
C THR A 40 4.89 6.48 3.23
N ILE A 41 4.32 5.28 3.18
CA ILE A 41 3.03 4.92 3.78
C ILE A 41 3.19 3.66 4.63
N GLN A 42 2.45 3.59 5.73
CA GLN A 42 2.28 2.35 6.50
C GLN A 42 0.81 1.95 6.51
N ARG A 43 0.49 0.66 6.44
CA ARG A 43 -0.86 0.16 6.68
C ARG A 43 -0.81 -1.18 7.41
N ASP A 44 -1.66 -1.34 8.41
CA ASP A 44 -1.96 -2.64 9.00
C ASP A 44 -2.95 -3.39 8.10
N LEU A 45 -2.62 -4.61 7.71
CA LEU A 45 -3.33 -5.41 6.73
C LEU A 45 -3.86 -6.67 7.39
N PHE A 46 -5.10 -7.05 7.06
CA PHE A 46 -5.79 -8.21 7.65
C PHE A 46 -5.63 -9.48 6.80
N TYR A 47 -4.38 -9.74 6.41
CA TYR A 47 -3.92 -11.00 5.85
C TYR A 47 -2.47 -11.26 6.31
N GLY A 48 -2.07 -12.53 6.21
CA GLY A 48 -0.84 -13.09 6.72
C GLY A 48 0.40 -12.59 5.99
N TYR A 49 1.53 -12.75 6.67
CA TYR A 49 2.82 -12.27 6.21
C TYR A 49 3.25 -12.97 4.92
N ASP A 50 3.05 -14.28 4.84
CA ASP A 50 3.39 -15.08 3.67
C ASP A 50 2.48 -14.74 2.47
N THR A 51 1.19 -14.48 2.69
CA THR A 51 0.25 -13.96 1.69
C THR A 51 0.72 -12.60 1.13
N LEU A 52 1.11 -11.65 2.00
CA LEU A 52 1.61 -10.34 1.57
C LEU A 52 2.91 -10.47 0.77
N MET A 53 3.86 -11.26 1.27
CA MET A 53 5.16 -11.41 0.63
C MET A 53 5.07 -12.13 -0.72
N GLU A 54 4.11 -13.05 -0.88
CA GLU A 54 3.75 -13.61 -2.17
C GLU A 54 3.23 -12.53 -3.12
N ASN A 55 2.25 -11.72 -2.69
CA ASN A 55 1.68 -10.65 -3.52
C ASN A 55 2.74 -9.63 -3.98
N VAL A 56 3.62 -9.21 -3.06
CA VAL A 56 4.73 -8.30 -3.36
C VAL A 56 5.77 -8.95 -4.29
N SER A 57 5.86 -10.27 -4.30
CA SER A 57 6.74 -11.04 -5.20
C SER A 57 6.16 -11.25 -6.59
N ASP A 58 4.90 -10.90 -6.83
CA ASP A 58 4.25 -11.09 -8.13
C ASP A 58 3.94 -9.74 -8.80
N PRO A 59 4.81 -9.19 -9.65
CA PRO A 59 4.48 -7.98 -10.40
C PRO A 59 3.31 -8.16 -11.39
N SER A 60 2.90 -9.39 -11.73
CA SER A 60 1.87 -9.62 -12.75
C SER A 60 0.47 -9.22 -12.29
N HIS A 61 0.18 -9.27 -10.98
CA HIS A 61 -1.13 -8.87 -10.44
C HIS A 61 -1.46 -7.40 -10.70
N ILE A 62 -0.45 -6.53 -10.87
CA ILE A 62 -0.62 -5.07 -10.89
C ILE A 62 -1.63 -4.63 -11.95
N ASP A 63 -1.50 -5.14 -13.17
CA ASP A 63 -2.39 -4.75 -14.28
C ASP A 63 -3.82 -5.29 -14.13
N PHE A 64 -4.02 -6.31 -13.28
CA PHE A 64 -5.32 -6.96 -13.08
C PHE A 64 -6.05 -6.45 -11.82
N ALA A 65 -5.41 -6.53 -10.65
CA ALA A 65 -6.01 -6.16 -9.36
C ALA A 65 -6.09 -4.64 -9.17
N HIS A 66 -5.11 -3.90 -9.70
CA HIS A 66 -5.02 -2.44 -9.60
C HIS A 66 -5.43 -1.72 -10.89
N HIS A 67 -6.33 -2.35 -11.66
CA HIS A 67 -6.86 -1.79 -12.90
C HIS A 67 -7.38 -0.36 -12.69
N LYS A 68 -6.91 0.60 -13.49
CA LYS A 68 -7.26 2.03 -13.42
C LYS A 68 -6.98 2.71 -12.08
N VAL A 69 -6.12 2.10 -11.27
CA VAL A 69 -5.50 2.70 -10.09
C VAL A 69 -4.03 2.94 -10.37
N THR A 70 -3.26 1.87 -10.52
CA THR A 70 -1.83 1.91 -10.86
C THR A 70 -1.47 1.02 -12.05
N GLY A 71 -2.33 0.08 -12.44
CA GLY A 71 -2.15 -0.80 -13.60
C GLY A 71 -3.29 -0.70 -14.61
N ARG A 72 -3.13 -1.33 -15.78
CA ARG A 72 -4.23 -1.49 -16.75
C ARG A 72 -4.20 -2.88 -17.40
N ARG A 73 -5.35 -3.55 -17.46
CA ARG A 73 -5.48 -4.92 -17.98
C ARG A 73 -5.06 -5.04 -19.44
N ASP A 74 -5.24 -3.98 -20.23
CA ASP A 74 -4.81 -3.92 -21.63
C ASP A 74 -3.29 -3.75 -21.82
N ARG A 75 -2.54 -3.51 -20.74
CA ARG A 75 -1.08 -3.47 -20.71
C ARG A 75 -0.46 -4.78 -20.21
N ALA A 76 -1.28 -5.70 -19.70
CA ALA A 76 -0.80 -6.97 -19.20
C ALA A 76 -0.06 -7.74 -20.30
N MET A 77 1.13 -8.23 -19.97
CA MET A 77 2.02 -8.91 -20.90
C MET A 77 2.81 -10.01 -20.20
N PRO A 78 3.38 -10.99 -20.93
CA PRO A 78 4.27 -11.97 -20.34
C PRO A 78 5.45 -11.31 -19.62
N LEU A 79 5.74 -11.75 -18.40
CA LEU A 79 6.87 -11.29 -17.60
C LEU A 79 7.90 -12.43 -17.46
N PRO A 80 8.87 -12.52 -18.39
CA PRO A 80 9.86 -13.60 -18.40
C PRO A 80 10.97 -13.36 -17.37
N PHE A 81 10.66 -13.47 -16.08
CA PHE A 81 11.62 -13.23 -15.01
C PHE A 81 12.73 -14.28 -14.99
N LYS A 82 13.92 -13.89 -14.53
CA LYS A 82 15.06 -14.78 -14.26
C LYS A 82 15.56 -14.53 -12.84
N LEU A 83 15.83 -15.60 -12.11
CA LEU A 83 16.54 -15.51 -10.85
C LEU A 83 18.03 -15.34 -11.12
N GLU A 84 18.62 -14.30 -10.53
CA GLU A 84 20.04 -13.98 -10.63
C GLU A 84 20.80 -14.45 -9.40
N SER A 85 20.17 -14.42 -8.22
CA SER A 85 20.75 -14.94 -6.98
C SER A 85 19.67 -15.49 -6.04
N ARG A 86 20.05 -16.45 -5.19
CA ARG A 86 19.20 -17.00 -4.13
C ARG A 86 20.05 -17.59 -3.00
N GLY A 87 19.59 -17.48 -1.76
CA GLY A 87 20.25 -18.07 -0.61
C GLY A 87 19.47 -17.80 0.70
N PRO A 88 20.07 -18.13 1.86
CA PRO A 88 19.42 -17.93 3.16
C PRO A 88 19.05 -16.47 3.45
N TRP A 89 19.80 -15.52 2.89
CA TRP A 89 19.59 -14.08 3.07
C TRP A 89 18.62 -13.44 2.08
N GLY A 90 18.04 -14.23 1.16
CA GLY A 90 17.03 -13.78 0.21
C GLY A 90 17.35 -14.16 -1.24
N PHE A 91 16.80 -13.42 -2.20
CA PHE A 91 16.98 -13.66 -3.63
C PHE A 91 16.86 -12.36 -4.43
N ALA A 92 17.35 -12.37 -5.67
CA ALA A 92 17.18 -11.27 -6.61
C ALA A 92 17.01 -11.77 -8.03
N GLY A 93 16.37 -10.95 -8.86
CA GLY A 93 16.26 -11.22 -10.28
C GLY A 93 15.58 -10.09 -11.05
N SER A 94 15.54 -10.23 -12.37
CA SER A 94 14.88 -9.27 -13.25
C SER A 94 14.33 -9.93 -14.52
N ASN A 95 13.59 -9.17 -15.32
CA ASN A 95 13.35 -9.49 -16.72
C ASN A 95 14.34 -8.71 -17.62
N ASP A 96 14.40 -9.09 -18.90
CA ASP A 96 15.24 -8.40 -19.91
C ASP A 96 14.39 -7.47 -20.81
N GLY A 97 13.15 -7.14 -20.41
CA GLY A 97 12.20 -6.37 -21.21
C GLY A 97 12.21 -4.86 -20.96
N ASN A 98 11.33 -4.15 -21.68
CA ASN A 98 10.93 -2.77 -21.38
C ASN A 98 9.40 -2.75 -21.17
N PRO A 99 8.88 -2.46 -19.96
CA PRO A 99 9.62 -2.07 -18.76
C PRO A 99 10.55 -3.17 -18.24
N ARG A 100 11.72 -2.74 -17.73
CA ARG A 100 12.60 -3.61 -16.96
C ARG A 100 12.15 -3.60 -15.51
N ILE A 101 11.69 -4.75 -15.03
CA ILE A 101 11.25 -4.98 -13.67
C ILE A 101 12.29 -5.84 -12.97
N SER A 102 12.82 -5.33 -11.87
CA SER A 102 13.80 -6.03 -11.02
C SER A 102 13.25 -6.16 -9.61
N ALA A 103 13.47 -7.32 -9.00
CA ALA A 103 13.03 -7.63 -7.65
C ALA A 103 14.20 -8.12 -6.80
N LYS A 104 14.24 -7.70 -5.53
CA LYS A 104 15.19 -8.20 -4.54
C LYS A 104 14.49 -8.36 -3.20
N PHE A 105 14.51 -9.58 -2.69
CA PHE A 105 14.10 -9.90 -1.34
C PHE A 105 15.34 -10.01 -0.44
N VAL A 106 15.29 -9.34 0.71
CA VAL A 106 16.28 -9.44 1.77
C VAL A 106 15.58 -9.91 3.03
N ALA A 107 16.01 -11.06 3.52
CA ALA A 107 15.40 -11.70 4.68
C ALA A 107 15.52 -10.83 5.95
N PRO A 108 14.54 -10.91 6.87
CA PRO A 108 13.31 -11.68 6.71
C PRO A 108 12.21 -10.90 6.00
N CYS A 109 12.17 -9.56 6.05
CA CYS A 109 10.94 -8.80 5.77
C CYS A 109 11.06 -7.69 4.72
N TYR A 110 12.22 -7.53 4.06
CA TYR A 110 12.46 -6.41 3.16
C TYR A 110 12.36 -6.84 1.70
N TYR A 111 11.50 -6.17 0.93
CA TYR A 111 11.34 -6.40 -0.49
C TYR A 111 11.55 -5.11 -1.29
N MET A 112 12.29 -5.20 -2.39
CA MET A 112 12.56 -4.10 -3.31
C MET A 112 12.08 -4.47 -4.69
N ASN A 113 11.14 -3.69 -5.22
CA ASN A 113 10.77 -3.71 -6.62
C ASN A 113 11.29 -2.43 -7.29
N LYS A 114 11.87 -2.58 -8.48
CA LYS A 114 12.32 -1.48 -9.32
C LYS A 114 11.74 -1.65 -10.71
N VAL A 115 11.05 -0.62 -11.21
CA VAL A 115 10.56 -0.55 -12.58
C VAL A 115 11.31 0.54 -13.31
N GLU A 116 11.93 0.19 -14.43
CA GLU A 116 12.61 1.12 -15.32
C GLU A 116 11.90 1.13 -16.68
N ILE A 117 11.53 2.31 -17.14
CA ILE A 117 10.82 2.52 -18.40
C ILE A 117 11.64 3.49 -19.24
N ASP A 118 11.99 3.07 -20.45
CA ASP A 118 12.57 3.97 -21.44
C ASP A 118 11.44 4.81 -22.06
N ALA A 119 11.55 6.13 -21.91
CA ALA A 119 10.53 7.08 -22.34
C ALA A 119 11.15 8.12 -23.27
N LYS A 120 10.53 8.39 -24.42
CA LYS A 120 10.97 9.44 -25.34
C LYS A 120 10.03 10.64 -25.25
N LEU A 121 10.55 11.76 -24.76
CA LEU A 121 9.78 13.00 -24.62
C LEU A 121 10.08 13.95 -25.80
N PRO A 122 9.07 14.64 -26.37
CA PRO A 122 9.26 15.48 -27.56
C PRO A 122 10.34 16.55 -27.42
N VAL A 123 10.54 17.09 -26.22
CA VAL A 123 11.49 18.20 -25.95
C VAL A 123 12.72 17.74 -25.18
N LEU A 124 12.56 16.80 -24.25
CA LEU A 124 13.63 16.35 -23.36
C LEU A 124 14.41 15.13 -23.91
N GLY A 125 14.04 14.64 -25.09
CA GLY A 125 14.69 13.49 -25.72
C GLY A 125 14.46 12.18 -24.96
N ASP A 126 15.46 11.31 -25.00
CA ASP A 126 15.40 10.00 -24.34
C ASP A 126 15.57 10.17 -22.82
N GLN A 127 14.62 9.60 -22.09
CA GLN A 127 14.52 9.66 -20.64
C GLN A 127 14.43 8.24 -20.08
N LYS A 128 14.94 8.07 -18.86
CA LYS A 128 14.78 6.82 -18.11
C LYS A 128 13.96 7.05 -16.87
N TRP A 129 12.69 6.66 -16.91
CA TRP A 129 11.81 6.72 -15.76
C TRP A 129 12.10 5.53 -14.84
N LYS A 130 12.24 5.82 -13.55
CA LYS A 130 12.56 4.86 -12.50
C LYS A 130 11.52 4.98 -11.41
N ILE A 131 10.96 3.84 -11.01
CA ILE A 131 10.06 3.70 -9.87
C ILE A 131 10.68 2.67 -8.94
N TRP A 132 10.88 3.05 -7.68
CA TRP A 132 11.19 2.14 -6.59
C TRP A 132 9.94 1.94 -5.74
N ILE A 133 9.66 0.69 -5.40
CA ILE A 133 8.66 0.29 -4.42
C ILE A 133 9.36 -0.64 -3.43
N CYS A 134 9.78 -0.07 -2.30
CA CYS A 134 10.50 -0.76 -1.24
C CYS A 134 9.54 -1.01 -0.08
N SER A 135 9.26 -2.27 0.26
CA SER A 135 8.34 -2.62 1.34
C SER A 135 9.04 -3.36 2.48
N PHE A 136 8.75 -2.95 3.71
CA PHE A 136 9.05 -3.71 4.91
C PHE A 136 7.75 -4.32 5.41
N ASN A 137 7.70 -5.65 5.49
CA ASN A 137 6.47 -6.39 5.75
C ASN A 137 6.61 -7.15 7.08
N ILE A 138 6.04 -6.59 8.14
CA ILE A 138 6.26 -7.02 9.52
C ILE A 138 5.08 -7.92 9.95
N PRO A 139 5.32 -9.21 10.26
CA PRO A 139 4.29 -10.07 10.85
C PRO A 139 3.85 -9.50 12.20
N MET A 140 2.55 -9.28 12.40
CA MET A 140 2.01 -8.75 13.66
C MET A 140 1.29 -9.82 14.47
N ALA A 141 0.54 -10.68 13.80
CA ALA A 141 -0.19 -11.82 14.35
C ALA A 141 -0.55 -12.78 13.19
N PRO A 142 -0.98 -14.02 13.46
CA PRO A 142 -1.55 -14.87 12.42
C PRO A 142 -2.64 -14.14 11.61
N GLY A 143 -2.48 -14.08 10.28
CA GLY A 143 -3.41 -13.38 9.39
C GLY A 143 -3.41 -11.84 9.51
N LYS A 144 -2.39 -11.24 10.14
CA LYS A 144 -2.25 -9.78 10.23
C LYS A 144 -0.80 -9.33 10.05
N THR A 145 -0.60 -8.40 9.13
CA THR A 145 0.74 -7.92 8.74
C THR A 145 0.76 -6.40 8.64
N ARG A 146 1.83 -5.76 9.10
CA ARG A 146 2.07 -4.33 8.83
C ARG A 146 2.95 -4.20 7.61
N SER A 147 2.48 -3.46 6.60
CA SER A 147 3.33 -3.06 5.48
C SER A 147 3.75 -1.61 5.62
N ILE A 148 5.05 -1.35 5.47
CA ILE A 148 5.63 -0.02 5.35
C ILE A 148 6.25 0.08 3.96
N VAL A 149 5.61 0.84 3.07
CA VAL A 149 6.08 1.03 1.70
C VAL A 149 6.72 2.40 1.58
N CYS A 150 7.97 2.41 1.14
CA CYS A 150 8.71 3.59 0.71
C CYS A 150 8.81 3.54 -0.81
N SER A 151 8.27 4.55 -1.46
CA SER A 151 8.29 4.69 -2.92
C SER A 151 9.13 5.88 -3.33
N ALA A 152 9.88 5.75 -4.42
CA ALA A 152 10.60 6.84 -5.04
C ALA A 152 10.38 6.84 -6.55
N ARG A 153 10.20 8.00 -7.17
CA ARG A 153 10.19 8.12 -8.63
C ARG A 153 10.88 9.38 -9.12
N ASN A 154 11.52 9.30 -10.28
CA ASN A 154 12.28 10.43 -10.86
C ASN A 154 11.53 11.23 -11.94
N PHE A 155 10.22 11.07 -12.05
CA PHE A 155 9.38 11.71 -13.05
C PHE A 155 8.05 12.15 -12.43
N PHE A 156 7.38 13.11 -13.07
CA PHE A 156 6.19 13.79 -12.52
C PHE A 156 6.37 14.22 -11.06
N GLN A 157 7.51 14.83 -10.73
CA GLN A 157 7.82 15.25 -9.37
C GLN A 157 6.84 16.31 -8.84
N PHE A 158 6.29 17.15 -9.74
CA PHE A 158 5.31 18.18 -9.42
C PHE A 158 3.97 17.63 -8.90
N THR A 159 3.65 16.36 -9.21
CA THR A 159 2.45 15.68 -8.68
C THR A 159 2.75 14.83 -7.45
N MET A 160 3.96 14.88 -6.90
CA MET A 160 4.36 14.13 -5.72
C MET A 160 4.63 15.05 -4.54
N PRO A 161 4.41 14.56 -3.30
CA PRO A 161 4.93 15.24 -2.13
C PRO A 161 6.46 15.25 -2.15
N GLY A 162 7.04 16.26 -1.51
CA GLY A 162 8.44 16.30 -1.18
C GLY A 162 8.86 17.64 -0.58
N PRO A 163 10.16 17.81 -0.29
CA PRO A 163 10.66 18.94 0.48
C PRO A 163 10.80 20.23 -0.34
N ALA A 164 10.70 20.16 -1.67
CA ALA A 164 10.87 21.34 -2.50
C ALA A 164 9.64 22.25 -2.47
N TRP A 165 9.84 23.57 -2.53
CA TRP A 165 8.76 24.57 -2.43
C TRP A 165 7.70 24.46 -3.53
N TRP A 166 8.05 23.87 -4.67
CA TRP A 166 7.16 23.63 -5.81
C TRP A 166 6.38 22.31 -5.70
N GLN A 167 6.67 21.45 -4.72
CA GLN A 167 5.94 20.19 -4.47
C GLN A 167 4.73 20.43 -3.57
N VAL A 168 3.70 21.07 -4.14
CA VAL A 168 2.51 21.49 -3.39
C VAL A 168 1.53 20.37 -3.09
N VAL A 169 1.72 19.17 -3.66
CA VAL A 169 0.87 18.01 -3.38
C VAL A 169 1.14 17.49 -1.98
N PRO A 170 0.16 17.49 -1.07
CA PRO A 170 0.39 17.07 0.30
C PRO A 170 0.52 15.55 0.41
N ARG A 171 1.33 15.08 1.38
CA ARG A 171 1.61 13.65 1.58
C ARG A 171 0.35 12.79 1.74
N TRP A 172 -0.67 13.30 2.44
CA TRP A 172 -1.92 12.59 2.65
C TRP A 172 -2.70 12.32 1.35
N HIS A 173 -2.52 13.15 0.31
CA HIS A 173 -3.21 12.97 -0.96
C HIS A 173 -2.65 11.77 -1.71
N GLU A 174 -1.32 11.62 -1.74
CA GLU A 174 -0.67 10.45 -2.31
C GLU A 174 -1.02 9.15 -1.54
N HIS A 175 -1.27 9.27 -0.23
CA HIS A 175 -1.76 8.16 0.57
C HIS A 175 -3.17 7.70 0.19
N TRP A 176 -4.01 8.54 -0.43
CA TRP A 176 -5.32 8.08 -0.93
C TRP A 176 -5.16 7.04 -2.04
N THR A 177 -4.29 7.30 -3.02
CA THR A 177 -3.98 6.34 -4.09
C THR A 177 -3.38 5.06 -3.52
N SER A 178 -2.43 5.18 -2.59
CA SER A 178 -1.82 4.02 -1.94
C SER A 178 -2.82 3.18 -1.15
N ASN A 179 -3.74 3.82 -0.41
CA ASN A 179 -4.81 3.11 0.30
C ASN A 179 -5.76 2.39 -0.66
N LYS A 180 -6.06 2.98 -1.83
CA LYS A 180 -6.89 2.35 -2.86
C LYS A 180 -6.26 1.07 -3.41
N VAL A 181 -4.94 1.06 -3.63
CA VAL A 181 -4.18 -0.15 -4.01
C VAL A 181 -4.32 -1.23 -2.94
N TYR A 182 -4.03 -0.88 -1.68
CA TYR A 182 -4.17 -1.82 -0.57
C TYR A 182 -5.61 -2.34 -0.37
N ASP A 183 -6.64 -1.54 -0.68
CA ASP A 183 -8.04 -1.98 -0.60
C ASP A 183 -8.36 -3.06 -1.64
N GLY A 184 -7.82 -2.93 -2.86
CA GLY A 184 -7.91 -3.96 -3.89
C GLY A 184 -7.28 -5.26 -3.42
N ASP A 185 -6.02 -5.19 -2.98
CA ASP A 185 -5.29 -6.36 -2.46
C ASP A 185 -6.02 -7.02 -1.30
N MET A 186 -6.55 -6.24 -0.35
CA MET A 186 -7.21 -6.76 0.84
C MET A 186 -8.34 -7.74 0.52
N ILE A 187 -9.15 -7.45 -0.51
CA ILE A 187 -10.29 -8.30 -0.87
C ILE A 187 -9.84 -9.53 -1.65
N VAL A 188 -8.89 -9.39 -2.59
CA VAL A 188 -8.38 -10.53 -3.36
C VAL A 188 -7.64 -11.51 -2.46
N LEU A 189 -6.75 -10.99 -1.62
CA LEU A 189 -5.92 -11.79 -0.73
C LEU A 189 -6.73 -12.41 0.41
N GLN A 190 -7.80 -11.75 0.88
CA GLN A 190 -8.77 -12.39 1.76
C GLN A 190 -9.40 -13.63 1.10
N GLY A 191 -9.74 -13.54 -0.19
CA GLY A 191 -10.25 -14.68 -0.97
C GLY A 191 -9.23 -15.81 -1.06
N GLN A 192 -7.97 -15.48 -1.36
CA GLN A 192 -6.86 -16.43 -1.41
C GLN A 192 -6.68 -17.17 -0.08
N GLU A 193 -6.67 -16.46 1.05
CA GLU A 193 -6.52 -17.11 2.37
C GLU A 193 -7.69 -18.03 2.69
N LYS A 194 -8.93 -17.65 2.36
CA LYS A 194 -10.09 -18.54 2.54
C LYS A 194 -9.95 -19.83 1.73
N ILE A 195 -9.43 -19.74 0.51
CA ILE A 195 -9.15 -20.91 -0.35
C ILE A 195 -8.04 -21.77 0.25
N PHE A 196 -6.95 -21.17 0.72
CA PHE A 196 -5.87 -21.92 1.37
C PHE A 196 -6.38 -22.63 2.63
N LEU A 197 -7.13 -21.95 3.49
CA LEU A 197 -7.72 -22.54 4.69
C LEU A 197 -8.70 -23.68 4.39
N SER A 198 -9.49 -23.59 3.32
CA SER A 198 -10.39 -24.70 2.95
C SER A 198 -9.61 -25.95 2.56
N LYS A 199 -8.49 -25.78 1.82
CA LYS A 199 -7.59 -26.87 1.46
C LYS A 199 -6.85 -27.49 2.66
N LEU A 200 -6.53 -26.70 3.68
CA LEU A 200 -5.95 -27.21 4.93
C LEU A 200 -6.89 -28.12 5.72
N LYS A 201 -8.20 -27.82 5.72
CA LYS A 201 -9.21 -28.62 6.43
C LYS A 201 -9.45 -29.99 5.79
N GLU A 202 -9.20 -30.13 4.50
CA GLU A 202 -9.36 -31.37 3.73
C GLU A 202 -8.19 -32.37 3.94
N GLY A 203 -7.04 -31.91 4.44
CA GLY A 203 -5.90 -32.76 4.75
C GLY A 203 -4.83 -31.98 5.51
N SER A 204 -4.51 -32.40 6.73
CA SER A 204 -3.70 -31.71 7.75
C SER A 204 -2.28 -31.29 7.31
N ALA A 205 -2.14 -30.28 6.45
CA ALA A 205 -0.85 -29.98 5.84
C ALA A 205 -0.61 -28.50 5.57
N ASP A 206 0.38 -27.94 6.25
CA ASP A 206 1.09 -26.69 5.94
C ASP A 206 1.00 -26.26 4.45
N VAL A 207 0.36 -25.09 4.20
CA VAL A 207 0.19 -24.46 2.88
C VAL A 207 1.51 -24.42 2.12
N ASN A 208 2.62 -24.09 2.80
CA ASN A 208 3.92 -23.94 2.15
C ASN A 208 4.52 -25.28 1.71
N LYS A 209 4.18 -26.38 2.37
CA LYS A 209 4.58 -27.73 1.94
C LYS A 209 3.78 -28.20 0.73
N GLN A 210 2.50 -27.84 0.66
CA GLN A 210 1.61 -28.23 -0.43
C GLN A 210 1.45 -27.19 -1.54
N TYR A 211 2.15 -26.06 -1.47
CA TYR A 211 1.92 -24.90 -2.32
C TYR A 211 1.81 -25.24 -3.82
N SER A 212 2.75 -26.03 -4.35
CA SER A 212 2.74 -26.46 -5.76
C SER A 212 1.62 -27.43 -6.15
N LYS A 213 0.92 -28.04 -5.18
CA LYS A 213 -0.25 -28.90 -5.41
C LYS A 213 -1.57 -28.12 -5.40
N ILE A 214 -1.63 -27.05 -4.60
CA ILE A 214 -2.85 -26.25 -4.40
C ILE A 214 -2.88 -24.97 -5.23
N THR A 215 -1.77 -24.63 -5.89
CA THR A 215 -1.65 -23.49 -6.81
C THR A 215 -1.19 -23.96 -8.19
N PHE A 216 -1.52 -23.16 -9.21
CA PHE A 216 -1.07 -23.36 -10.57
C PHE A 216 -0.15 -22.20 -10.95
N THR A 217 1.16 -22.47 -11.04
CA THR A 217 2.23 -21.47 -11.28
C THR A 217 3.06 -21.84 -12.51
N PRO A 218 2.45 -21.87 -13.71
CA PRO A 218 3.06 -22.48 -14.90
C PRO A 218 4.04 -21.55 -15.63
N THR A 219 4.08 -20.26 -15.31
CA THR A 219 4.75 -19.25 -16.13
C THR A 219 6.07 -18.80 -15.52
N GLN A 220 6.85 -18.05 -16.30
CA GLN A 220 8.06 -17.40 -15.80
C GLN A 220 7.75 -16.21 -14.88
N ALA A 221 6.52 -15.67 -14.90
CA ALA A 221 6.11 -14.59 -14.01
C ALA A 221 6.10 -15.07 -12.53
N ASP A 222 5.81 -16.36 -12.31
CA ASP A 222 5.70 -16.99 -10.99
C ASP A 222 7.05 -17.21 -10.29
N ARG A 223 8.18 -16.93 -10.96
CA ARG A 223 9.52 -17.32 -10.47
C ARG A 223 9.88 -16.69 -9.13
N PHE A 224 9.51 -15.44 -8.89
CA PHE A 224 9.79 -14.76 -7.62
C PHE A 224 8.86 -15.25 -6.49
N VAL A 225 7.59 -15.52 -6.79
CA VAL A 225 6.65 -16.17 -5.86
C VAL A 225 7.20 -17.53 -5.41
N LEU A 226 7.60 -18.36 -6.38
CA LEU A 226 8.18 -19.67 -6.09
C LEU A 226 9.52 -19.56 -5.34
N ALA A 227 10.34 -18.55 -5.64
CA ALA A 227 11.57 -18.29 -4.90
C ALA A 227 11.29 -17.96 -3.43
N PHE A 228 10.31 -17.07 -3.17
CA PHE A 228 9.89 -16.72 -1.82
C PHE A 228 9.32 -17.92 -1.05
N ARG A 229 8.36 -18.66 -1.64
CA ARG A 229 7.75 -19.84 -1.01
C ARG A 229 8.78 -20.93 -0.70
N ASN A 230 9.76 -21.12 -1.58
CA ASN A 230 10.88 -22.04 -1.32
C ASN A 230 11.81 -21.54 -0.22
N TRP A 231 12.12 -20.24 -0.19
CA TRP A 231 12.92 -19.64 0.87
C TRP A 231 12.22 -19.78 2.23
N LEU A 232 10.93 -19.43 2.32
CA LEU A 232 10.16 -19.49 3.56
C LEU A 232 10.14 -20.93 4.14
N ARG A 233 9.92 -21.93 3.28
CA ARG A 233 9.95 -23.35 3.66
C ARG A 233 11.33 -23.81 4.17
N ARG A 234 12.42 -23.36 3.54
CA ARG A 234 13.79 -23.83 3.83
C ARG A 234 14.47 -23.08 4.96
N HIS A 235 14.17 -21.79 5.11
CA HIS A 235 14.92 -20.88 5.98
C HIS A 235 14.04 -20.16 7.01
N GLY A 236 12.72 -20.10 6.79
CA GLY A 236 11.76 -19.44 7.68
C GLY A 236 10.77 -20.39 8.33
N ASN A 237 11.11 -21.69 8.47
CA ASN A 237 10.28 -22.73 9.09
C ASN A 237 8.82 -22.77 8.59
N SER A 238 8.60 -22.48 7.31
CA SER A 238 7.29 -22.33 6.65
C SER A 238 6.39 -21.20 7.16
N GLN A 239 6.66 -20.56 8.31
CA GLN A 239 5.85 -19.48 8.86
C GLN A 239 6.62 -18.71 9.95
N PRO A 240 6.23 -17.46 10.25
CA PRO A 240 6.71 -16.77 11.46
C PRO A 240 6.40 -17.58 12.72
N GLU A 241 7.29 -17.50 13.71
CA GLU A 241 7.05 -18.07 15.03
C GLU A 241 6.11 -17.16 15.83
N TRP A 242 4.99 -17.71 16.28
CA TRP A 242 3.93 -16.97 16.97
C TRP A 242 3.93 -17.26 18.46
N TYR A 243 4.40 -16.32 19.27
CA TYR A 243 4.33 -16.43 20.73
C TYR A 243 2.94 -16.04 21.26
N GLY A 244 2.35 -16.87 22.11
CA GLY A 244 1.07 -16.58 22.77
C GLY A 244 -0.17 -16.76 21.89
N PHE A 245 -0.02 -17.25 20.66
CA PHE A 245 -1.13 -17.58 19.77
C PHE A 245 -1.22 -19.10 19.63
N GLY A 246 -2.41 -19.67 19.91
CA GLY A 246 -2.66 -21.10 19.73
C GLY A 246 -3.05 -21.45 18.30
N ASP A 247 -2.87 -22.71 17.92
CA ASP A 247 -3.14 -23.25 16.57
C ASP A 247 -4.61 -23.09 16.09
N GLN A 248 -5.53 -22.74 16.98
CA GLN A 248 -6.97 -22.61 16.69
C GLN A 248 -7.47 -21.17 16.48
N GLN A 249 -6.58 -20.18 16.41
CA GLN A 249 -7.02 -18.80 16.21
C GLN A 249 -7.62 -18.59 14.82
N LEU A 250 -8.85 -18.07 14.79
CA LEU A 250 -9.50 -17.68 13.54
C LEU A 250 -8.78 -16.49 12.91
N LEU A 251 -8.42 -16.62 11.64
CA LEU A 251 -7.75 -15.54 10.90
C LEU A 251 -8.74 -14.40 10.61
N PRO A 252 -8.28 -13.13 10.63
CA PRO A 252 -9.11 -11.97 10.27
C PRO A 252 -9.86 -12.15 8.96
N SER A 253 -9.24 -12.78 7.97
CA SER A 253 -9.85 -13.08 6.67
C SER A 253 -11.12 -13.93 6.76
N THR A 254 -11.29 -14.75 7.80
CA THR A 254 -12.49 -15.61 7.98
C THR A 254 -13.61 -14.98 8.80
N VAL A 255 -13.30 -13.98 9.64
CA VAL A 255 -14.25 -13.44 10.62
C VAL A 255 -14.65 -11.99 10.36
N LEU A 256 -13.78 -11.19 9.74
CA LEU A 256 -14.04 -9.78 9.51
C LEU A 256 -14.95 -9.58 8.29
N SER A 257 -15.91 -8.67 8.45
CA SER A 257 -16.72 -8.16 7.33
C SER A 257 -15.86 -7.35 6.35
N LYS A 258 -16.33 -7.19 5.11
CA LYS A 258 -15.66 -6.35 4.11
C LYS A 258 -15.37 -4.93 4.62
N ARG A 259 -16.32 -4.33 5.35
CA ARG A 259 -16.16 -2.99 5.94
C ARG A 259 -15.00 -2.94 6.95
N GLN A 260 -14.88 -3.96 7.81
CA GLN A 260 -13.78 -4.05 8.76
C GLN A 260 -12.44 -4.35 8.07
N MET A 261 -12.44 -5.16 7.01
CA MET A 261 -11.26 -5.44 6.20
C MET A 261 -10.71 -4.16 5.55
N LEU A 262 -11.59 -3.23 5.15
CA LEU A 262 -11.25 -1.98 4.45
C LEU A 262 -11.24 -0.74 5.36
N ASP A 263 -11.13 -0.92 6.68
CA ASP A 263 -11.09 0.20 7.63
C ASP A 263 -9.75 0.95 7.55
N ARG A 264 -9.68 1.95 6.67
CA ARG A 264 -8.50 2.80 6.50
C ARG A 264 -8.20 3.61 7.76
N PHE A 265 -9.22 3.92 8.59
CA PHE A 265 -9.04 4.77 9.75
C PHE A 265 -8.13 4.11 10.78
N GLU A 266 -8.53 2.92 11.22
CA GLU A 266 -7.77 2.14 12.20
C GLU A 266 -6.44 1.65 11.62
N GLN A 267 -6.43 1.21 10.36
CA GLN A 267 -5.25 0.62 9.73
C GLN A 267 -4.16 1.65 9.41
N HIS A 268 -4.53 2.90 9.11
CA HIS A 268 -3.61 3.93 8.63
C HIS A 268 -3.84 5.31 9.26
N THR A 269 -5.03 5.91 9.05
CA THR A 269 -5.26 7.34 9.32
C THR A 269 -4.97 7.72 10.76
N LEU A 270 -5.39 6.91 11.73
CA LEU A 270 -5.18 7.19 13.16
C LEU A 270 -3.69 7.31 13.53
N LYS A 271 -2.82 6.62 12.79
CA LYS A 271 -1.37 6.48 13.04
C LYS A 271 -0.53 7.46 12.21
N CYS A 272 -0.99 7.83 11.01
CA CYS A 272 -0.29 8.74 10.12
C CYS A 272 -0.57 10.20 10.47
N SER A 273 0.44 10.94 10.91
CA SER A 273 0.29 12.36 11.29
C SER A 273 -0.28 13.24 10.16
N SER A 274 0.07 12.94 8.90
CA SER A 274 -0.42 13.70 7.74
C SER A 274 -1.90 13.44 7.47
N CYS A 275 -2.31 12.16 7.43
CA CYS A 275 -3.70 11.79 7.18
C CYS A 275 -4.61 12.11 8.37
N LYS A 276 -4.15 11.92 9.61
CA LYS A 276 -4.87 12.32 10.83
C LYS A 276 -5.12 13.82 10.85
N GLY A 277 -4.08 14.62 10.55
CA GLY A 277 -4.16 16.07 10.49
C GLY A 277 -5.14 16.54 9.41
N ALA A 278 -5.03 15.97 8.20
CA ALA A 278 -5.95 16.26 7.11
C ALA A 278 -7.39 15.88 7.46
N HIS A 279 -7.64 14.66 7.91
CA HIS A 279 -8.97 14.20 8.32
C HIS A 279 -9.61 15.11 9.38
N THR A 280 -8.83 15.49 10.41
CA THR A 280 -9.30 16.42 11.45
C THR A 280 -9.59 17.82 10.88
N GLY A 281 -8.76 18.30 9.96
CA GLY A 281 -8.96 19.58 9.28
C GLY A 281 -10.23 19.60 8.44
N PHE A 282 -10.46 18.53 7.67
CA PHE A 282 -11.67 18.35 6.86
C PHE A 282 -12.92 18.32 7.74
N GLN A 283 -12.89 17.60 8.87
CA GLN A 283 -13.99 17.57 9.82
C GLN A 283 -14.31 18.94 10.43
N LYS A 284 -13.27 19.69 10.85
CA LYS A 284 -13.44 21.03 11.42
C LYS A 284 -14.02 22.00 10.39
N LEU A 285 -13.45 22.02 9.17
CA LEU A 285 -13.91 22.91 8.10
C LEU A 285 -15.33 22.54 7.65
N ARG A 286 -15.66 21.25 7.55
CA ARG A 286 -17.02 20.78 7.28
C ARG A 286 -18.02 21.30 8.33
N LYS A 287 -17.72 21.15 9.62
CA LYS A 287 -18.59 21.65 10.71
C LYS A 287 -18.76 23.16 10.64
N PHE A 288 -17.67 23.89 10.38
CA PHE A 288 -17.70 25.34 10.20
C PHE A 288 -18.61 25.75 9.04
N LEU A 289 -18.46 25.11 7.87
CA LEU A 289 -19.26 25.40 6.68
C LEU A 289 -20.75 25.05 6.87
N ILE A 290 -21.07 23.98 7.60
CA ILE A 290 -22.46 23.67 7.99
C ILE A 290 -23.01 24.79 8.87
N GLY A 291 -22.26 25.24 9.88
CA GLY A 291 -22.66 26.37 10.72
C GLY A 291 -22.86 27.66 9.92
N ALA A 292 -21.95 27.97 8.99
CA ALA A 292 -22.06 29.11 8.10
C ALA A 292 -23.30 29.01 7.19
N ALA A 293 -23.57 27.84 6.61
CA ALA A 293 -24.76 27.60 5.80
C ALA A 293 -26.05 27.87 6.59
N VAL A 294 -26.14 27.35 7.83
CA VAL A 294 -27.29 27.58 8.72
C VAL A 294 -27.43 29.07 9.04
N ALA A 295 -26.34 29.76 9.38
CA ALA A 295 -26.37 31.19 9.70
C ALA A 295 -26.80 32.05 8.50
N PHE A 296 -26.28 31.79 7.31
CA PHE A 296 -26.69 32.51 6.09
C PHE A 296 -28.15 32.22 5.72
N CYS A 297 -28.62 30.97 5.85
CA CYS A 297 -30.03 30.63 5.67
C CYS A 297 -30.94 31.37 6.66
N ALA A 298 -30.58 31.38 7.95
CA ALA A 298 -31.38 32.02 9.00
C ALA A 298 -31.45 33.54 8.84
N THR A 299 -30.40 34.17 8.30
CA THR A 299 -30.30 35.62 8.13
C THR A 299 -30.76 36.11 6.77
N ALA A 300 -30.97 35.24 5.78
CA ALA A 300 -31.29 35.62 4.39
C ALA A 300 -32.58 36.45 4.25
N GLY A 301 -33.54 36.32 5.17
CA GLY A 301 -34.79 37.08 5.16
C GLY A 301 -34.72 38.44 5.87
N ILE A 302 -33.65 38.75 6.58
CA ILE A 302 -33.54 39.96 7.42
C ILE A 302 -33.35 41.24 6.59
N PRO A 303 -32.42 41.31 5.60
CA PRO A 303 -32.21 42.53 4.85
C PRO A 303 -33.44 42.99 4.08
N SER A 304 -33.62 44.30 3.91
CA SER A 304 -34.69 44.88 3.08
C SER A 304 -34.40 44.73 1.59
N GLU A 305 -33.14 44.84 1.20
CA GLU A 305 -32.72 44.83 -0.20
C GLU A 305 -32.61 43.39 -0.74
N VAL A 306 -33.29 43.13 -1.86
CA VAL A 306 -33.29 41.82 -2.52
C VAL A 306 -31.88 41.34 -2.87
N GLN A 307 -30.95 42.25 -3.18
CA GLN A 307 -29.56 41.92 -3.49
C GLN A 307 -28.85 41.25 -2.31
N PHE A 308 -29.00 41.79 -1.09
CA PHE A 308 -28.39 41.18 0.09
C PHE A 308 -29.01 39.82 0.43
N ARG A 309 -30.34 39.67 0.25
CA ARG A 309 -31.01 38.36 0.40
C ARG A 309 -30.44 37.33 -0.57
N ALA A 310 -30.25 37.71 -1.84
CA ALA A 310 -29.69 36.84 -2.87
C ALA A 310 -28.23 36.44 -2.56
N VAL A 311 -27.41 37.38 -2.08
CA VAL A 311 -26.02 37.10 -1.67
C VAL A 311 -25.98 36.11 -0.51
N LEU A 312 -26.78 36.33 0.54
CA LEU A 312 -26.82 35.43 1.70
C LEU A 312 -27.31 34.03 1.30
N ALA A 313 -28.35 33.94 0.47
CA ALA A 313 -28.81 32.65 -0.08
C ALA A 313 -27.71 31.95 -0.90
N GLY A 314 -26.98 32.69 -1.74
CA GLY A 314 -25.85 32.18 -2.51
C GLY A 314 -24.71 31.66 -1.63
N LEU A 315 -24.36 32.40 -0.57
CA LEU A 315 -23.35 31.97 0.40
C LEU A 315 -23.79 30.74 1.20
N ALA A 316 -25.07 30.63 1.54
CA ALA A 316 -25.62 29.46 2.21
C ALA A 316 -25.47 28.21 1.34
N LEU A 317 -25.88 28.30 0.07
CA LEU A 317 -25.74 27.22 -0.91
C LEU A 317 -24.29 26.83 -1.12
N LEU A 318 -23.40 27.81 -1.34
CA LEU A 318 -21.97 27.55 -1.52
C LEU A 318 -21.37 26.84 -0.30
N SER A 319 -21.71 27.31 0.91
CA SER A 319 -21.21 26.71 2.16
C SER A 319 -21.70 25.26 2.31
N ALA A 320 -22.98 25.00 2.01
CA ALA A 320 -23.54 23.65 2.05
C ALA A 320 -22.90 22.72 1.01
N CYS A 321 -22.70 23.20 -0.23
CA CYS A 321 -22.02 22.45 -1.28
C CYS A 321 -20.58 22.11 -0.88
N LEU A 322 -19.81 23.08 -0.37
CA LEU A 322 -18.44 22.85 0.09
C LEU A 322 -18.40 21.87 1.28
N ALA A 323 -19.33 21.96 2.22
CA ALA A 323 -19.43 21.00 3.33
C ALA A 323 -19.68 19.58 2.82
N TYR A 324 -20.56 19.41 1.82
CA TYR A 324 -20.82 18.12 1.19
C TYR A 324 -19.59 17.57 0.47
N VAL A 325 -18.88 18.39 -0.31
CA VAL A 325 -17.62 17.99 -0.98
C VAL A 325 -16.59 17.54 0.05
N LEU A 326 -16.40 18.29 1.14
CA LEU A 326 -15.48 17.88 2.21
C LEU A 326 -15.90 16.57 2.87
N HIS A 327 -17.20 16.33 3.07
CA HIS A 327 -17.70 15.06 3.60
C HIS A 327 -17.35 13.88 2.69
N GLN A 328 -17.48 14.04 1.37
CA GLN A 328 -17.11 13.02 0.40
C GLN A 328 -15.60 12.74 0.42
N LEU A 329 -14.80 13.80 0.42
CA LEU A 329 -13.34 13.67 0.48
C LEU A 329 -12.88 13.03 1.80
N GLU A 330 -13.55 13.33 2.92
CA GLU A 330 -13.27 12.76 4.24
C GLU A 330 -13.36 11.22 4.25
N GLN A 331 -14.26 10.63 3.45
CA GLN A 331 -14.42 9.17 3.37
C GLN A 331 -13.13 8.47 2.95
N ASN A 332 -12.26 9.13 2.17
CA ASN A 332 -10.97 8.57 1.77
C ASN A 332 -10.03 8.26 2.94
N PHE A 333 -10.27 8.86 4.11
CA PHE A 333 -9.50 8.60 5.34
C PHE A 333 -10.12 7.50 6.22
N VAL A 334 -11.35 7.09 5.96
CA VAL A 334 -12.10 6.18 6.85
C VAL A 334 -12.42 4.87 6.16
N PHE A 335 -13.22 4.93 5.11
CA PHE A 335 -13.69 3.75 4.40
C PHE A 335 -14.18 4.17 3.02
N VAL A 336 -13.73 3.45 2.01
CA VAL A 336 -14.28 3.50 0.66
C VAL A 336 -14.45 2.05 0.23
N ASP A 337 -15.64 1.69 -0.23
CA ASP A 337 -15.83 0.33 -0.70
C ASP A 337 -15.01 0.07 -1.97
N TYR A 338 -14.59 -1.18 -2.16
CA TYR A 338 -13.79 -1.57 -3.32
C TYR A 338 -14.41 -2.79 -3.99
N VAL A 339 -14.81 -2.65 -5.25
CA VAL A 339 -15.44 -3.71 -6.04
C VAL A 339 -14.68 -3.81 -7.36
N HIS A 340 -13.86 -4.86 -7.52
CA HIS A 340 -13.00 -5.05 -8.71
C HIS A 340 -13.75 -5.05 -10.05
N ALA A 341 -15.02 -5.44 -10.04
CA ALA A 341 -15.88 -5.51 -11.22
C ALA A 341 -16.51 -4.15 -11.60
N GLU A 342 -16.63 -3.21 -10.66
CA GLU A 342 -17.22 -1.88 -10.87
C GLU A 342 -16.16 -0.81 -11.16
N ILE A 343 -14.88 -1.20 -11.19
CA ILE A 343 -13.81 -0.30 -11.61
C ILE A 343 -13.86 -0.21 -13.13
N ASP A 344 -14.69 0.73 -13.58
CA ASP A 344 -14.95 1.03 -14.99
C ASP A 344 -13.71 1.42 -15.72
#